data_AF-A0A944DPZ2-F1
#
_entry.id   AF-A0A944DPZ2-F1
#
_cell.length_a   1.000
_cell.length_b   1.000
_cell.length_c   1.000
_cell.angle_alpha   90.00
_cell.angle_beta   90.00
_cell.angle_gamma   90.00
#
_symmetry.space_group_name_H-M   'P 1'
#
loop_
_entity.id
_entity.type
_entity.pdbx_description
1 polymer ?
#
loop_
_entity_poly.entity_id
_entity_poly.type
_entity_poly.pdbx_seq_one_letter_code
_entity_poly.pdbx_strand_id
1 'polypeptide(L)'
;MGETMADPTVRRRRTIIRALVGAAAACAAAVPVGHWAARPGGLLALAQTFDHPLLFGRLFLAALTAALLLGVRHVAVRIVVTVPAAAAVLFGGPVSLLLAQSGITKTIQNAPAPGRPDRHLVVEEGAAMIDPIWLVHVDEGTGLATRRWQVAHFKGDDPANALTEAAWAGPDRIRLVTDDGDGGVRTHAIDLSPTTGEPSRTLSRG
;
A
#
# COMPACT_ATOMS: atom_id res chain seq x y z
N MET A 1 -11.06 31.68 -49.39
CA MET A 1 -10.27 30.73 -48.58
C MET A 1 -10.44 31.17 -47.13
N GLY A 2 -11.50 30.69 -46.47
CA GLY A 2 -11.89 31.16 -45.13
C GLY A 2 -11.28 30.25 -44.08
N GLU A 3 -10.28 30.75 -43.34
CA GLU A 3 -9.81 30.11 -42.11
C GLU A 3 -10.99 30.04 -41.14
N THR A 4 -11.44 28.82 -40.87
CA THR A 4 -12.40 28.50 -39.82
C THR A 4 -11.77 28.87 -38.48
N MET A 5 -12.02 30.10 -38.03
CA MET A 5 -11.64 30.60 -36.72
C MET A 5 -12.35 29.75 -35.66
N ALA A 6 -11.68 28.69 -35.22
CA ALA A 6 -12.22 27.76 -34.24
C ALA A 6 -12.52 28.51 -32.94
N ASP A 7 -13.79 28.52 -32.56
CA ASP A 7 -14.30 29.16 -31.35
C ASP A 7 -13.41 28.82 -30.13
N PRO A 8 -12.86 29.83 -29.42
CA PRO A 8 -11.97 29.63 -28.27
C PRO A 8 -12.60 28.78 -27.16
N THR A 9 -13.93 28.74 -27.07
CA THR A 9 -14.64 27.91 -26.09
C THR A 9 -14.47 26.41 -26.35
N VAL A 10 -14.46 26.01 -27.63
CA VAL A 10 -14.30 24.60 -28.05
C VAL A 10 -12.87 24.13 -27.77
N ARG A 11 -11.88 24.98 -28.05
CA ARG A 11 -10.47 24.68 -27.78
C ARG A 11 -10.21 24.52 -26.28
N ARG A 12 -10.74 25.44 -25.45
CA ARG A 12 -10.62 25.37 -23.98
C ARG A 12 -11.27 24.10 -23.40
N ARG A 13 -12.47 23.75 -23.86
CA ARG A 13 -13.18 22.52 -23.42
C ARG A 13 -12.40 21.25 -23.74
N ARG A 14 -11.79 21.16 -24.93
CA ARG A 14 -10.95 20.00 -25.31
C ARG A 14 -9.70 19.87 -24.44
N THR A 15 -9.05 20.99 -24.10
CA THR A 15 -7.88 20.98 -23.21
C THR A 15 -8.25 20.49 -21.81
N ILE A 16 -9.37 20.97 -21.25
CA ILE A 16 -9.85 20.53 -19.92
C ILE A 16 -10.16 19.03 -19.92
N ILE A 17 -10.86 18.52 -20.94
CA ILE A 17 -11.16 17.08 -21.05
C ILE A 17 -9.86 16.26 -21.09
N ARG A 18 -8.88 16.68 -21.90
CA ARG A 18 -7.58 15.98 -21.97
C ARG A 18 -6.85 15.99 -20.62
N ALA A 19 -6.87 17.12 -19.92
CA ALA A 19 -6.27 17.22 -18.58
C ALA A 19 -6.95 16.28 -17.57
N LEU A 20 -8.28 16.20 -17.58
CA LEU A 20 -9.05 15.29 -16.72
C LEU A 20 -8.78 13.81 -17.04
N VAL A 21 -8.72 13.46 -18.32
CA VAL A 21 -8.34 12.10 -18.75
C VAL A 21 -6.90 11.77 -18.32
N GLY A 22 -5.97 12.72 -18.46
CA GLY A 22 -4.60 12.56 -17.98
C GLY A 22 -4.53 12.35 -16.46
N ALA A 23 -5.30 13.11 -15.68
CA ALA A 23 -5.39 12.95 -14.23
C ALA A 23 -5.98 11.58 -13.84
N ALA A 24 -7.02 11.13 -14.54
CA ALA A 24 -7.57 9.79 -14.35
C ALA A 24 -6.51 8.71 -14.65
N ALA A 25 -5.82 8.80 -15.78
CA ALA A 25 -4.75 7.86 -16.11
C ALA A 25 -3.64 7.82 -15.04
N ALA A 26 -3.23 8.98 -14.52
CA ALA A 26 -2.25 9.06 -13.44
C ALA A 26 -2.74 8.38 -12.14
N CYS A 27 -4.01 8.59 -11.76
CA CYS A 27 -4.60 7.93 -10.59
C CYS A 27 -4.70 6.41 -10.79
N ALA A 28 -5.00 5.95 -12.01
CA ALA A 28 -5.02 4.52 -12.32
C ALA A 28 -3.62 3.89 -12.25
N ALA A 29 -2.58 4.62 -12.66
CA ALA A 29 -1.19 4.19 -12.58
C ALA A 29 -0.63 4.16 -11.15
N ALA A 30 -1.23 4.89 -10.21
CA ALA A 30 -0.82 4.92 -8.81
C ALA A 30 -0.84 3.53 -8.15
N VAL A 31 -1.85 2.71 -8.46
CA VAL A 31 -2.03 1.36 -7.89
C VAL A 31 -0.91 0.39 -8.28
N PRO A 32 -0.59 0.16 -9.58
CA PRO A 32 0.50 -0.73 -9.95
C PRO A 32 1.87 -0.20 -9.51
N VAL A 33 2.06 1.14 -9.44
CA VAL A 33 3.29 1.74 -8.90
C VAL A 33 3.41 1.44 -7.39
N GLY A 34 2.33 1.59 -6.63
CA GLY A 34 2.30 1.23 -5.21
C GLY A 34 2.61 -0.26 -4.98
N HIS A 35 1.98 -1.16 -5.75
CA HIS A 35 2.27 -2.59 -5.66
C HIS A 35 3.70 -2.95 -6.03
N TRP A 36 4.29 -2.26 -7.02
CA TRP A 36 5.69 -2.45 -7.36
C TRP A 36 6.62 -1.96 -6.25
N ALA A 37 6.30 -0.81 -5.64
CA ALA A 37 7.05 -0.22 -4.55
C ALA A 37 6.95 -1.02 -3.24
N ALA A 38 5.85 -1.76 -3.02
CA ALA A 38 5.63 -2.61 -1.87
C ALA A 38 6.35 -3.98 -1.95
N ARG A 39 7.06 -4.27 -3.06
CA ARG A 39 7.87 -5.49 -3.17
C ARG A 39 9.03 -5.46 -2.16
N PRO A 40 9.56 -6.63 -1.76
CA PRO A 40 10.75 -6.69 -0.91
C PRO A 40 11.89 -5.83 -1.49
N GLY A 41 12.39 -4.89 -0.69
CA GLY A 41 13.45 -3.96 -1.06
C GLY A 41 13.00 -2.70 -1.80
N GLY A 42 11.68 -2.53 -1.99
CA GLY A 42 11.10 -1.35 -2.60
C GLY A 42 11.10 -0.14 -1.66
N LEU A 43 10.85 1.04 -2.23
CA LEU A 43 10.88 2.32 -1.50
C LEU A 43 9.67 2.46 -0.60
N LEU A 44 9.90 2.51 0.71
CA LEU A 44 8.86 2.58 1.74
C LEU A 44 7.99 3.83 1.59
N ALA A 45 8.60 5.00 1.36
CA ALA A 45 7.86 6.25 1.19
C ALA A 45 6.91 6.18 -0.02
N LEU A 46 7.33 5.51 -1.10
CA LEU A 46 6.53 5.34 -2.29
C LEU A 46 5.38 4.36 -2.05
N ALA A 47 5.66 3.23 -1.38
CA ALA A 47 4.65 2.26 -0.97
C ALA A 47 3.60 2.93 -0.07
N GLN A 48 4.00 3.63 0.98
CA GLN A 48 3.12 4.35 1.91
C GLN A 48 2.26 5.41 1.21
N THR A 49 2.85 6.20 0.30
CA THR A 49 2.10 7.22 -0.44
C THR A 49 1.00 6.61 -1.31
N PHE A 50 1.27 5.43 -1.87
CA PHE A 50 0.33 4.72 -2.75
C PHE A 50 -0.52 3.66 -2.05
N ASP A 51 -0.39 3.52 -0.72
CA ASP A 51 -1.17 2.60 0.10
C ASP A 51 -2.62 3.07 0.36
N HIS A 52 -3.09 4.01 -0.45
CA HIS A 52 -4.45 4.55 -0.40
C HIS A 52 -5.21 4.28 -1.70
N PRO A 53 -5.37 3.01 -2.13
CA PRO A 53 -5.98 2.66 -3.41
C PRO A 53 -7.41 3.22 -3.54
N LEU A 54 -8.12 3.33 -2.42
CA LEU A 54 -9.48 3.88 -2.38
C LEU A 54 -9.52 5.39 -2.62
N LEU A 55 -8.51 6.14 -2.17
CA LEU A 55 -8.37 7.58 -2.46
C LEU A 55 -8.13 7.78 -3.96
N PHE A 56 -7.15 7.07 -4.53
CA PHE A 56 -6.83 7.16 -5.96
C PHE A 56 -7.98 6.68 -6.84
N GLY A 57 -8.71 5.64 -6.42
CA GLY A 57 -9.92 5.18 -7.09
C GLY A 57 -11.03 6.22 -7.12
N ARG A 58 -11.26 6.96 -6.02
CA ARG A 58 -12.24 8.06 -5.98
C ARG A 58 -11.83 9.21 -6.89
N LEU A 59 -10.56 9.60 -6.86
CA LEU A 59 -10.02 10.66 -7.73
C LEU A 59 -10.14 10.29 -9.21
N PHE A 60 -9.80 9.04 -9.56
CA PHE A 60 -10.00 8.48 -10.89
C PHE A 60 -11.46 8.61 -11.35
N LEU A 61 -12.39 8.14 -10.52
CA LEU A 61 -13.82 8.12 -10.86
C LEU A 61 -14.40 9.53 -10.99
N ALA A 62 -14.01 10.44 -10.10
CA ALA A 62 -14.41 11.84 -10.16
C ALA A 62 -13.89 12.53 -11.43
N ALA A 63 -12.60 12.35 -11.75
CA ALA A 63 -11.98 12.93 -12.94
C ALA A 63 -12.63 12.39 -14.24
N LEU A 64 -12.87 11.08 -14.31
CA LEU A 64 -13.50 10.43 -15.46
C LEU A 64 -14.95 10.89 -15.64
N THR A 65 -15.70 11.01 -14.55
CA THR A 65 -17.09 11.49 -14.57
C THR A 65 -17.16 12.94 -15.02
N ALA A 66 -16.25 13.80 -14.55
CA ALA A 66 -16.15 15.18 -15.01
C ALA A 66 -15.80 15.26 -16.50
N ALA A 67 -14.88 14.42 -16.99
CA ALA A 67 -14.53 14.34 -18.40
C ALA A 67 -15.73 13.92 -19.27
N LEU A 68 -16.51 12.92 -18.82
CA LEU A 68 -17.70 12.42 -19.52
C LEU A 68 -18.84 13.44 -19.51
N LEU A 69 -19.10 14.10 -18.37
CA LEU A 69 -20.03 15.21 -18.29
C LEU A 69 -19.66 16.32 -19.27
N LEU A 70 -18.38 16.67 -19.37
CA LEU A 70 -17.90 17.70 -20.28
C LEU A 70 -17.82 17.21 -21.73
N GLY A 71 -17.69 15.93 -22.03
CA GLY A 71 -17.53 15.41 -23.39
C GLY A 71 -18.85 15.03 -24.07
N VAL A 72 -19.78 14.45 -23.31
CA VAL A 72 -21.01 13.85 -23.83
C VAL A 72 -22.13 14.88 -23.89
N ARG A 73 -22.74 15.02 -25.07
CA ARG A 73 -23.90 15.91 -25.30
C ARG A 73 -25.25 15.25 -24.96
N HIS A 74 -25.32 13.92 -24.95
CA HIS A 74 -26.56 13.18 -24.74
C HIS A 74 -26.90 13.07 -23.25
N VAL A 75 -28.04 13.65 -22.84
CA VAL A 75 -28.47 13.73 -21.43
C VAL A 75 -28.69 12.34 -20.81
N ALA A 76 -29.28 11.40 -21.55
CA ALA A 76 -29.48 10.04 -21.04
C ALA A 76 -28.17 9.35 -20.67
N VAL A 77 -27.12 9.52 -21.50
CA VAL A 77 -25.80 8.94 -21.24
C VAL A 77 -25.14 9.62 -20.04
N ARG A 78 -25.30 10.94 -19.88
CA ARG A 78 -24.86 11.64 -18.68
C ARG A 78 -25.49 11.02 -17.43
N ILE A 79 -26.82 10.88 -17.38
CA ILE A 79 -27.53 10.35 -16.21
C ILE A 79 -27.06 8.92 -15.90
N VAL A 80 -27.02 8.05 -16.92
CA VAL A 80 -26.61 6.64 -16.77
C VAL A 80 -25.18 6.51 -16.24
N VAL A 81 -24.27 7.45 -16.55
CA VAL A 81 -22.89 7.43 -16.07
C VAL A 81 -22.74 8.12 -14.71
N THR A 82 -23.34 9.29 -14.52
CA THR A 82 -23.08 10.13 -13.35
C THR A 82 -23.76 9.62 -12.10
N VAL A 83 -24.96 9.03 -12.21
CA VAL A 83 -25.70 8.51 -11.05
C VAL A 83 -24.94 7.36 -10.36
N PRO A 84 -24.52 6.29 -11.07
CA PRO A 84 -23.74 5.23 -10.43
C PRO A 84 -22.35 5.69 -10.00
N ALA A 85 -21.70 6.60 -10.75
CA ALA A 85 -20.41 7.15 -10.32
C ALA A 85 -20.53 7.97 -9.03
N ALA A 86 -21.54 8.83 -8.93
CA ALA A 86 -21.82 9.60 -7.71
C ALA A 86 -22.15 8.67 -6.55
N ALA A 87 -22.98 7.64 -6.77
CA ALA A 87 -23.27 6.63 -5.76
C ALA A 87 -22.00 5.89 -5.31
N ALA A 88 -21.12 5.48 -6.23
CA ALA A 88 -19.86 4.83 -5.88
C ALA A 88 -18.90 5.75 -5.11
N VAL A 89 -18.88 7.06 -5.38
CA VAL A 89 -18.10 8.03 -4.57
C VAL A 89 -18.69 8.21 -3.18
N LEU A 90 -20.01 8.42 -3.08
CA LEU A 90 -20.73 8.67 -1.82
C LEU A 90 -20.75 7.45 -0.91
N PHE A 91 -21.15 6.28 -1.43
CA PHE A 91 -21.26 5.04 -0.67
C PHE A 91 -19.93 4.29 -0.57
N GLY A 92 -18.98 4.57 -1.46
CA GLY A 92 -17.62 4.06 -1.34
C GLY A 92 -16.94 4.57 -0.06
N GLY A 93 -17.26 5.77 0.40
CA GLY A 93 -16.84 6.37 1.69
C GLY A 93 -16.95 5.40 2.88
N PRO A 94 -18.19 5.13 3.34
CA PRO A 94 -18.47 4.27 4.47
C PRO A 94 -17.97 2.82 4.29
N VAL A 95 -18.14 2.24 3.09
CA VAL A 95 -17.70 0.87 2.81
C VAL A 95 -16.18 0.74 2.90
N SER A 96 -15.45 1.75 2.39
CA SER A 96 -13.99 1.80 2.52
C SER A 96 -13.54 1.89 3.97
N LEU A 97 -14.24 2.67 4.79
CA LEU A 97 -13.90 2.84 6.21
C LEU A 97 -14.14 1.54 6.99
N LEU A 98 -15.28 0.88 6.73
CA LEU A 98 -15.60 -0.44 7.30
C LEU A 98 -14.57 -1.50 6.90
N LEU A 99 -14.16 -1.55 5.63
CA LEU A 99 -13.14 -2.50 5.15
C LEU A 99 -11.73 -2.16 5.64
N ALA A 100 -11.40 -0.87 5.78
CA ALA A 100 -10.12 -0.44 6.32
C ALA A 100 -9.96 -0.83 7.79
N GLN A 101 -11.04 -0.77 8.58
CA GLN A 101 -11.04 -1.23 9.99
C GLN A 101 -10.71 -2.72 10.13
N SER A 102 -11.09 -3.55 9.16
CA SER A 102 -10.77 -4.98 9.15
C SER A 102 -9.36 -5.34 8.68
N GLY A 103 -8.55 -4.37 8.24
CA GLY A 103 -7.18 -4.59 7.75
C GLY A 103 -6.13 -3.70 8.43
N ILE A 104 -6.46 -3.08 9.57
CA ILE A 104 -5.51 -2.22 10.28
C ILE A 104 -4.36 -3.09 10.78
N THR A 105 -3.22 -2.90 10.15
CA THR A 105 -1.96 -3.40 10.65
C THR A 105 -1.43 -2.40 11.66
N LYS A 106 -1.29 -2.81 12.90
CA LYS A 106 -0.77 -1.98 13.99
C LYS A 106 0.71 -2.25 14.15
N THR A 107 1.54 -1.23 14.02
CA THR A 107 2.94 -1.35 14.43
C THR A 107 3.00 -1.54 15.94
N ILE A 108 3.43 -2.72 16.38
CA ILE A 108 3.59 -3.07 17.79
C ILE A 108 5.04 -2.88 18.25
N GLN A 109 5.99 -2.90 17.33
CA GLN A 109 7.41 -2.72 17.62
C GLN A 109 8.11 -1.96 16.50
N ASN A 110 8.95 -1.02 16.88
CA ASN A 110 9.92 -0.36 16.01
C ASN A 110 11.21 -0.15 16.81
N ALA A 111 12.24 -0.92 16.48
CA ALA A 111 13.50 -0.91 17.23
C ALA A 111 14.70 -0.70 16.30
N PRO A 112 15.58 0.30 16.57
CA PRO A 112 16.78 0.51 15.78
C PRO A 112 17.76 -0.65 15.95
N ALA A 113 18.54 -0.94 14.91
CA ALA A 113 19.59 -1.94 14.99
C ALA A 113 20.75 -1.44 15.89
N PRO A 114 21.38 -2.32 16.68
CA PRO A 114 22.53 -1.95 17.51
C PRO A 114 23.66 -1.34 16.67
N GLY A 115 24.05 -0.10 16.96
CA GLY A 115 25.13 0.59 16.25
C GLY A 115 24.79 1.04 14.82
N ARG A 116 23.54 0.88 14.37
CA ARG A 116 23.07 1.26 13.02
C ARG A 116 21.71 1.96 13.09
N PRO A 117 21.68 3.29 13.24
CA PRO A 117 20.43 4.06 13.36
C PRO A 117 19.68 4.19 12.02
N ASP A 118 20.31 3.81 10.91
CA ASP A 118 19.72 3.74 9.58
C ASP A 118 18.87 2.48 9.35
N ARG A 119 18.80 1.58 10.34
CA ARG A 119 18.12 0.30 10.22
C ARG A 119 17.14 0.08 11.35
N HIS A 120 15.91 -0.28 11.02
CA HIS A 120 14.84 -0.49 11.99
C HIS A 120 14.17 -1.85 11.80
N LEU A 121 13.99 -2.58 12.88
CA LEU A 121 13.13 -3.76 12.95
C LEU A 121 11.71 -3.30 13.24
N VAL A 122 10.80 -3.56 12.32
CA VAL A 122 9.39 -3.20 12.43
C VAL A 122 8.55 -4.46 12.51
N VAL A 123 7.76 -4.57 13.57
CA VAL A 123 6.79 -5.66 13.74
C VAL A 123 5.40 -5.06 13.71
N GLU A 124 4.60 -5.65 12.85
CA GLU A 124 3.28 -5.19 12.46
C GLU A 124 2.30 -6.32 12.74
N GLU A 125 1.30 -6.04 13.59
CA GLU A 125 0.22 -6.96 13.92
C GLU A 125 -1.00 -6.59 13.07
N GLY A 126 -1.29 -7.41 12.07
CA GLY A 126 -2.50 -7.35 11.28
C GLY A 126 -3.67 -7.97 12.02
N ALA A 127 -4.82 -7.30 11.99
CA ALA A 127 -6.07 -7.93 12.40
C ALA A 127 -6.58 -8.84 11.26
N ALA A 128 -6.53 -10.16 11.42
CA ALA A 128 -7.62 -10.97 10.87
C ALA A 128 -8.73 -11.01 11.91
N MET A 129 -9.99 -11.07 11.47
CA MET A 129 -11.18 -10.97 12.33
C MET A 129 -11.26 -12.05 13.45
N ILE A 130 -10.34 -13.02 13.43
CA ILE A 130 -10.29 -14.19 14.32
C ILE A 130 -8.86 -14.39 14.83
N ASP A 131 -7.86 -14.42 13.93
CA ASP A 131 -6.46 -14.72 14.28
C ASP A 131 -5.49 -13.58 13.91
N PRO A 132 -4.55 -13.19 14.80
CA PRO A 132 -3.57 -12.16 14.49
C PRO A 132 -2.60 -12.62 13.39
N ILE A 133 -2.20 -11.70 12.52
CA ILE A 133 -1.15 -11.92 11.52
C ILE A 133 0.05 -11.08 11.92
N TRP A 134 1.22 -11.68 12.06
CA TRP A 134 2.46 -10.93 12.34
C TRP A 134 3.29 -10.78 11.07
N LEU A 135 3.54 -9.52 10.71
CA LEU A 135 4.41 -9.11 9.64
C LEU A 135 5.69 -8.53 10.23
N VAL A 136 6.83 -9.12 9.91
CA VAL A 136 8.14 -8.67 10.38
C VAL A 136 8.92 -8.10 9.20
N HIS A 137 9.33 -6.85 9.34
CA HIS A 137 10.03 -6.08 8.32
C HIS A 137 11.33 -5.49 8.85
N VAL A 138 12.25 -5.22 7.93
CA VAL A 138 13.41 -4.35 8.16
C VAL A 138 13.31 -3.15 7.25
N ASP A 139 13.34 -1.97 7.84
CA ASP A 139 13.45 -0.70 7.13
C ASP A 139 14.93 -0.27 7.13
N GLU A 140 15.53 -0.16 5.95
CA GLU A 140 16.93 0.22 5.73
C GLU A 140 17.01 1.58 5.02
N GLY A 141 17.82 2.49 5.55
CA GLY A 141 18.07 3.81 4.97
C GLY A 141 17.27 4.92 5.62
N THR A 142 17.36 6.13 5.04
CA THR A 142 16.79 7.34 5.65
C THR A 142 15.84 8.10 4.72
N GLY A 143 14.79 8.66 5.30
CA GLY A 143 13.84 9.53 4.60
C GLY A 143 13.15 8.86 3.42
N LEU A 144 13.16 9.53 2.26
CA LEU A 144 12.49 9.04 1.05
C LEU A 144 13.19 7.85 0.39
N ALA A 145 14.44 7.58 0.77
CA ALA A 145 15.23 6.47 0.23
C ALA A 145 15.13 5.19 1.08
N THR A 146 14.37 5.22 2.18
CA THR A 146 14.17 4.04 3.03
C THR A 146 13.55 2.90 2.23
N ARG A 147 14.14 1.72 2.34
CA ARG A 147 13.69 0.49 1.70
C ARG A 147 13.14 -0.46 2.75
N ARG A 148 12.04 -1.14 2.43
CA ARG A 148 11.44 -2.13 3.32
C ARG A 148 11.67 -3.54 2.82
N TRP A 149 12.24 -4.39 3.67
CA TRP A 149 12.48 -5.80 3.39
C TRP A 149 11.59 -6.67 4.26
N GLN A 150 10.89 -7.63 3.66
CA GLN A 150 10.09 -8.59 4.41
C GLN A 150 10.98 -9.71 4.95
N VAL A 151 11.01 -9.84 6.28
CA VAL A 151 11.80 -10.84 6.99
C VAL A 151 10.95 -12.06 7.31
N ALA A 152 9.75 -11.86 7.84
CA ALA A 152 8.86 -12.95 8.14
C ALA A 152 7.38 -12.58 8.05
N HIS A 153 6.55 -13.60 7.82
CA HIS A 153 5.10 -13.54 7.85
C HIS A 153 4.56 -14.78 8.57
N PHE A 154 3.85 -14.55 9.67
CA PHE A 154 3.24 -15.59 10.49
C PHE A 154 1.73 -15.37 10.56
N LYS A 155 0.94 -16.37 10.19
CA LYS A 155 -0.47 -16.39 10.53
C LYS A 155 -0.67 -17.03 11.90
N GLY A 156 -1.58 -16.46 12.69
CA GLY A 156 -1.96 -16.98 14.00
C GLY A 156 -3.08 -18.01 13.98
N ASP A 157 -3.42 -18.57 12.82
CA ASP A 157 -4.41 -19.64 12.70
C ASP A 157 -3.96 -20.95 13.36
N ASP A 158 -2.64 -21.13 13.50
CA ASP A 158 -2.03 -22.17 14.31
C ASP A 158 -1.23 -21.53 15.48
N PRO A 159 -1.59 -21.81 16.75
CA PRO A 159 -0.85 -21.30 17.90
C PRO A 159 0.63 -21.70 17.88
N ALA A 160 0.99 -22.84 17.24
CA ALA A 160 2.38 -23.27 17.07
C ALA A 160 3.19 -22.40 16.09
N ASN A 161 2.56 -21.42 15.44
CA ASN A 161 3.22 -20.49 14.53
C ASN A 161 3.13 -19.04 15.01
N ALA A 162 2.56 -18.81 16.20
CA ALA A 162 2.44 -17.49 16.78
C ALA A 162 3.82 -16.87 17.06
N LEU A 163 4.02 -15.63 16.62
CA LEU A 163 5.24 -14.88 16.90
C LEU A 163 5.22 -14.41 18.35
N THR A 164 6.16 -14.91 19.16
CA THR A 164 6.30 -14.53 20.57
C THR A 164 7.27 -13.37 20.74
N GLU A 165 8.36 -13.36 19.96
CA GLU A 165 9.41 -12.34 20.06
C GLU A 165 10.05 -12.07 18.70
N ALA A 166 10.36 -10.80 18.43
CA ALA A 166 11.27 -10.40 17.37
C ALA A 166 12.27 -9.38 17.93
N ALA A 167 13.56 -9.66 17.83
CA ALA A 167 14.60 -8.82 18.39
C ALA A 167 15.86 -8.83 17.53
N TRP A 168 16.66 -7.77 17.65
CA TRP A 168 18.02 -7.75 17.14
C TRP A 168 18.91 -8.67 17.97
N ALA A 169 19.65 -9.56 17.30
CA ALA A 169 20.75 -10.33 17.89
C ALA A 169 22.14 -9.76 17.51
N GLY A 170 22.17 -8.68 16.74
CA GLY A 170 23.34 -7.94 16.27
C GLY A 170 22.93 -6.85 15.28
N PRO A 171 23.88 -6.06 14.75
CA PRO A 171 23.60 -5.00 13.76
C PRO A 171 22.97 -5.54 12.45
N ASP A 172 23.30 -6.78 12.08
CA ASP A 172 22.91 -7.41 10.82
C ASP A 172 22.24 -8.78 11.06
N ARG A 173 21.69 -9.02 12.25
CA ARG A 173 21.07 -10.31 12.59
C ARG A 173 19.82 -10.13 13.43
N ILE A 174 18.74 -10.78 13.00
CA ILE A 174 17.46 -10.81 13.71
C ILE A 174 17.25 -12.19 14.32
N ARG A 175 16.72 -12.21 15.54
CA ARG A 175 16.20 -13.38 16.22
C ARG A 175 14.68 -13.28 16.26
N LEU A 176 14.02 -14.29 15.70
CA LEU A 176 12.59 -14.49 15.80
C LEU A 176 12.32 -15.71 16.67
N VAL A 177 11.29 -15.63 17.49
CA VAL A 177 10.89 -16.69 18.41
C VAL A 177 9.41 -16.97 18.19
N THR A 178 9.08 -18.23 17.91
CA THR A 178 7.70 -18.71 17.81
C THR A 178 7.43 -19.80 18.84
N ASP A 179 6.17 -20.01 19.15
CA ASP A 179 5.74 -21.22 19.87
C ASP A 179 6.01 -22.48 19.01
N ASP A 180 5.94 -23.65 19.61
CA ASP A 180 5.96 -24.96 18.93
C ASP A 180 4.67 -25.77 19.17
N GLY A 181 3.65 -25.17 19.80
CA GLY A 181 2.34 -25.81 20.05
C GLY A 181 2.34 -26.78 21.23
N ASP A 182 3.45 -27.48 21.47
CA ASP A 182 3.64 -28.42 22.59
C ASP A 182 4.28 -27.75 23.83
N GLY A 183 4.19 -26.43 23.95
CA GLY A 183 4.84 -25.64 25.01
C GLY A 183 6.37 -25.47 24.83
N GLY A 184 6.88 -25.88 23.67
CA GLY A 184 8.24 -25.63 23.23
C GLY A 184 8.38 -24.27 22.53
N VAL A 185 9.61 -23.80 22.37
CA VAL A 185 9.91 -22.54 21.70
C VAL A 185 10.88 -22.79 20.55
N ARG A 186 10.58 -22.28 19.36
CA ARG A 186 11.46 -22.33 18.19
C ARG A 186 12.12 -20.98 17.96
N THR A 187 13.45 -20.99 17.86
CA THR A 187 14.23 -19.79 17.57
C THR A 187 14.75 -19.82 16.14
N HIS A 188 14.52 -18.73 15.41
CA HIS A 188 14.99 -18.52 14.06
C HIS A 188 15.95 -17.34 14.01
N ALA A 189 17.21 -17.59 13.66
CA ALA A 189 18.15 -16.53 13.30
C ALA A 189 18.04 -16.24 11.80
N ILE A 190 18.00 -14.95 11.46
CA ILE A 190 18.00 -14.44 10.09
C ILE A 190 19.13 -13.42 9.97
N ASP A 191 20.06 -13.69 9.06
CA ASP A 191 21.13 -12.78 8.70
C ASP A 191 20.65 -11.77 7.67
N LEU A 192 21.10 -10.54 7.79
CA LEU A 192 20.85 -9.47 6.84
C LEU A 192 22.13 -9.12 6.09
N SER A 193 21.98 -8.69 4.84
CA SER A 193 23.06 -8.07 4.09
C SER A 193 23.56 -6.81 4.83
N PRO A 194 24.86 -6.72 5.14
CA PRO A 194 25.42 -5.53 5.78
C PRO A 194 25.29 -4.27 4.92
N THR A 195 25.17 -4.41 3.59
CA THR A 195 25.12 -3.26 2.68
C THR A 195 23.69 -2.85 2.30
N THR A 196 22.76 -3.80 2.20
CA THR A 196 21.42 -3.54 1.66
C THR A 196 20.29 -3.75 2.67
N GLY A 197 20.57 -4.42 3.80
CA GLY A 197 19.54 -4.84 4.76
C GLY A 197 18.67 -6.00 4.27
N GLU A 198 18.94 -6.55 3.09
CA GLU A 198 18.21 -7.67 2.51
C GLU A 198 18.41 -8.94 3.36
N PRO A 199 17.32 -9.63 3.76
CA PRO A 199 17.44 -10.85 4.55
C PRO A 199 17.95 -12.01 3.70
N SER A 200 18.78 -12.87 4.29
CA SER A 200 19.31 -14.07 3.64
C SER A 200 18.22 -15.10 3.32
N ARG A 201 17.10 -15.04 4.04
CA ARG A 201 15.88 -15.82 3.79
C ARG A 201 14.67 -15.10 4.37
N THR A 202 13.52 -15.32 3.75
CA THR A 202 12.22 -14.90 4.30
C THR A 202 11.50 -16.11 4.86
N LEU A 203 10.93 -15.98 6.06
CA LEU A 203 10.10 -17.02 6.67
C LEU A 203 8.61 -16.75 6.39
N SER A 204 7.88 -17.77 5.95
CA SER A 204 6.43 -17.70 5.83
C SER A 204 5.83 -18.95 6.47
N ARG A 205 4.93 -18.77 7.43
CA ARG A 205 4.20 -19.86 8.10
C ARG A 205 2.73 -19.50 8.34
N GLY A 206 1.88 -20.51 8.29
CA GLY A 206 0.43 -20.42 8.46
C GLY A 206 -0.22 -21.45 7.57
#